data_AF-A0A957PMV5-F1
#
_entry.id   AF-A0A957PMV5-F1
#
_cell.length_a   1.000
_cell.length_b   1.000
_cell.length_c   1.000
_cell.angle_alpha   90.00
_cell.angle_beta   90.00
_cell.angle_gamma   90.00
#
_symmetry.space_group_name_H-M   'P 1'
#
loop_
_entity.id
_entity.type
_entity.pdbx_description
1 polymer ?
#
loop_
_entity_poly.entity_id
_entity_poly.type
_entity_poly.pdbx_seq_one_letter_code
_entity_poly.pdbx_strand_id
1 'polypeptide(L)'
;MNNAKTTAISGCIIWFVLISVVATCVMPVFYVVGMFSSYSDFAIQTVGEWICPEGTTPTSYSYQTMMPSDNGFDEPAMAYELHCVNPDGTLSKNDPIMYSFIWVGLCLLLGAIISGLLTFAISVPGGMLVTKVVNLLFGKKPVQN
;
A
#
# COMPACT_ATOMS: atom_id res chain seq x y z
N MET A 1 39.91 -9.17 7.35
CA MET A 1 38.48 -9.09 6.98
C MET A 1 38.36 -8.09 5.85
N ASN A 2 37.95 -8.55 4.67
CA ASN A 2 38.17 -7.89 3.39
C ASN A 2 37.26 -6.67 3.24
N ASN A 3 37.82 -5.50 2.93
CA ASN A 3 37.14 -4.21 2.80
C ASN A 3 35.87 -4.24 1.92
N ALA A 4 35.78 -5.17 0.96
CA ALA A 4 34.58 -5.39 0.14
C ALA A 4 33.34 -5.79 0.94
N LYS A 5 33.48 -6.56 2.04
CA LYS A 5 32.36 -6.93 2.91
C LYS A 5 31.84 -5.72 3.70
N THR A 6 32.72 -4.83 4.12
CA THR A 6 32.36 -3.63 4.88
C THR A 6 31.61 -2.61 4.02
N THR A 7 31.98 -2.45 2.75
CA THR A 7 31.30 -1.56 1.80
C THR A 7 29.92 -2.09 1.37
N ALA A 8 29.76 -3.40 1.22
CA ALA A 8 28.47 -4.00 0.90
C ALA A 8 27.46 -3.85 2.06
N ILE A 9 27.93 -4.00 3.30
CA ILE A 9 27.08 -3.84 4.50
C ILE A 9 26.62 -2.38 4.65
N SER A 10 27.49 -1.39 4.40
CA SER A 10 27.08 0.02 4.50
C SER A 10 26.07 0.43 3.41
N GLY A 11 26.18 -0.13 2.20
CA GLY A 11 25.24 0.09 1.12
C GLY A 11 23.83 -0.42 1.42
N CYS A 12 23.72 -1.63 2.00
CA CYS A 12 22.42 -2.16 2.42
C CYS A 12 21.76 -1.31 3.50
N ILE A 13 22.51 -0.82 4.49
CA ILE A 13 21.95 0.03 5.56
C ILE A 13 21.40 1.34 4.98
N ILE A 14 22.14 1.99 4.07
CA ILE A 14 21.70 3.22 3.42
C ILE A 14 20.44 2.97 2.57
N TRP A 15 20.39 1.84 1.86
CA TRP A 15 19.22 1.47 1.06
C TRP A 15 17.97 1.24 1.92
N PHE A 16 18.09 0.54 3.06
CA PHE A 16 16.98 0.37 4.00
C PHE A 16 16.48 1.71 4.56
N VAL A 17 17.37 2.63 4.90
CA VAL A 17 16.99 3.97 5.38
C VAL A 17 16.26 4.76 4.29
N LEU A 18 16.77 4.75 3.06
CA LEU A 18 16.12 5.43 1.93
C LEU A 18 14.74 4.82 1.62
N ILE A 19 14.62 3.50 1.62
CA ILE A 19 13.33 2.83 1.42
C ILE A 19 12.35 3.24 2.52
N SER A 20 12.79 3.27 3.77
CA SER A 20 11.92 3.64 4.89
C SER A 20 11.37 5.06 4.70
N VAL A 21 12.21 6.03 4.36
CA VAL A 21 11.80 7.42 4.14
C VAL A 21 10.85 7.53 2.94
N VAL A 22 11.19 6.90 1.81
CA VAL A 22 10.36 6.93 0.59
C VAL A 22 9.02 6.23 0.83
N ALA A 23 9.03 5.06 1.47
CA ALA A 23 7.84 4.31 1.80
C ALA A 23 6.92 5.10 2.75
N THR A 24 7.46 5.89 3.66
CA THR A 24 6.65 6.75 4.54
C THR A 24 5.87 7.81 3.75
N CYS A 25 6.37 8.25 2.59
CA CYS A 25 5.66 9.19 1.72
C CYS A 25 4.68 8.48 0.77
N VAL A 26 5.06 7.32 0.24
CA VAL A 26 4.31 6.61 -0.81
C VAL A 26 3.20 5.74 -0.21
N MET A 27 3.46 5.02 0.87
CA MET A 27 2.51 4.07 1.47
C MET A 27 1.21 4.74 1.95
N PRO A 28 1.21 5.91 2.62
CA PRO A 28 -0.04 6.56 3.00
C PRO A 28 -0.90 6.95 1.80
N VAL A 29 -0.29 7.38 0.69
CA VAL A 29 -1.01 7.73 -0.54
C VAL A 29 -1.70 6.50 -1.12
N PHE A 30 -0.98 5.38 -1.25
CA PHE A 30 -1.56 4.13 -1.74
C PHE A 30 -2.62 3.54 -0.80
N TYR A 31 -2.44 3.69 0.51
CA TYR A 31 -3.44 3.29 1.49
C TYR A 31 -4.74 4.09 1.32
N VAL A 32 -4.65 5.42 1.25
CA VAL A 32 -5.82 6.28 1.06
C VAL A 32 -6.51 5.99 -0.28
N VAL A 33 -5.75 5.85 -1.37
CA VAL A 33 -6.32 5.48 -2.68
C VAL A 33 -6.98 4.11 -2.65
N GLY A 34 -6.38 3.12 -1.97
CA GLY A 34 -6.96 1.79 -1.79
C GLY A 34 -8.28 1.83 -1.01
N MET A 35 -8.34 2.61 0.06
CA MET A 35 -9.53 2.79 0.88
C MET A 35 -10.66 3.50 0.14
N PHE A 36 -10.36 4.56 -0.62
CA PHE A 36 -11.41 5.22 -1.41
C PHE A 36 -11.89 4.36 -2.58
N SER A 37 -10.98 3.62 -3.21
CA SER A 37 -11.34 2.77 -4.35
C SER A 37 -12.03 1.46 -3.95
N SER A 38 -11.94 1.01 -2.69
CA SER A 38 -12.62 -0.21 -2.24
C SER A 38 -14.15 -0.11 -2.25
N TYR A 39 -14.70 1.10 -2.29
CA TYR A 39 -16.15 1.33 -2.43
C TYR A 39 -16.64 1.29 -3.89
N SER A 40 -15.74 1.12 -4.86
CA SER A 40 -16.09 1.11 -6.28
C SER A 40 -16.38 -0.29 -6.79
N ASP A 41 -17.29 -0.39 -7.78
CA ASP A 41 -17.60 -1.65 -8.47
C ASP A 41 -16.36 -2.31 -9.11
N PHE A 42 -15.35 -1.51 -9.46
CA PHE A 42 -14.10 -2.00 -10.04
C PHE A 42 -13.31 -2.89 -9.07
N ALA A 43 -13.24 -2.51 -7.79
CA ALA A 43 -12.58 -3.30 -6.76
C ALA A 43 -13.31 -4.64 -6.57
N ILE A 44 -14.65 -4.60 -6.57
CA ILE A 44 -15.50 -5.78 -6.42
C ILE A 44 -15.38 -6.73 -7.60
N GLN A 45 -15.33 -6.23 -8.83
CA GLN A 45 -15.14 -7.10 -10.01
C GLN A 45 -13.75 -7.73 -10.02
N THR A 46 -12.72 -6.96 -9.71
CA THR A 46 -11.34 -7.45 -9.77
C THR A 46 -11.05 -8.47 -8.67
N VAL A 47 -11.50 -8.23 -7.44
CA VAL A 47 -11.29 -9.15 -6.32
C VAL A 47 -12.35 -10.24 -6.27
N GLY A 48 -13.55 -9.96 -6.75
CA GLY A 48 -14.67 -10.90 -6.77
C GLY A 48 -14.40 -12.11 -7.64
N GLU A 49 -13.64 -11.97 -8.72
CA GLU A 49 -13.19 -13.12 -9.53
C GLU A 49 -12.29 -14.08 -8.75
N TRP A 50 -11.56 -13.59 -7.73
CA TRP A 50 -10.70 -14.41 -6.88
C TRP A 50 -11.43 -15.02 -5.68
N ILE A 51 -12.52 -14.39 -5.24
CA ILE A 51 -13.28 -14.79 -4.05
C ILE A 51 -14.45 -15.71 -4.41
N CYS A 52 -15.09 -15.46 -5.56
CA CYS A 52 -16.27 -16.16 -5.98
C CYS A 52 -15.94 -17.55 -6.55
N PRO A 53 -16.74 -18.59 -6.22
CA PRO A 53 -16.56 -19.92 -6.77
C PRO A 53 -16.77 -19.95 -8.28
N GLU A 54 -16.14 -20.91 -8.96
CA GLU A 54 -16.24 -21.08 -10.41
C GLU A 54 -17.71 -21.18 -10.87
N GLY A 55 -18.05 -20.45 -11.93
CA GLY A 55 -19.41 -20.40 -12.47
C GLY A 55 -20.35 -19.39 -11.79
N THR A 56 -19.85 -18.58 -10.86
CA THR A 56 -20.61 -17.49 -10.25
C THR A 56 -20.10 -16.12 -10.70
N THR A 57 -20.98 -15.11 -10.65
CA THR A 57 -20.68 -13.73 -11.06
C THR A 57 -20.58 -12.82 -9.84
N PRO A 58 -19.49 -12.05 -9.69
CA PRO A 58 -19.37 -11.09 -8.60
C PRO A 58 -20.25 -9.87 -8.88
N THR A 59 -21.09 -9.52 -7.91
CA THR A 59 -21.99 -8.36 -7.97
C THR A 59 -21.83 -7.53 -6.71
N SER A 60 -21.93 -6.22 -6.86
CA SER A 60 -21.94 -5.29 -5.74
C SER A 60 -23.38 -5.13 -5.24
N TYR A 61 -23.57 -5.33 -3.93
CA TYR A 61 -24.83 -5.07 -3.28
C TYR A 61 -24.64 -3.95 -2.25
N SER A 62 -25.45 -2.90 -2.34
CA SER A 62 -25.45 -1.84 -1.34
C SER A 62 -26.82 -1.72 -0.70
N TYR A 63 -26.84 -1.61 0.63
CA TYR A 63 -28.07 -1.41 1.40
C TYR A 63 -27.86 -0.32 2.44
N GLN A 64 -28.96 0.34 2.79
CA GLN A 64 -28.99 1.33 3.85
C GLN A 64 -29.05 0.60 5.19
N THR A 65 -28.10 0.92 6.05
CA THR A 65 -28.12 0.51 7.45
C THR A 65 -28.23 1.75 8.34
N MET A 66 -28.75 1.57 9.54
CA MET A 66 -28.80 2.61 10.56
C MET A 66 -27.66 2.38 11.54
N MET A 67 -26.76 3.36 11.65
CA MET A 67 -25.68 3.32 12.63
C MET A 67 -26.07 4.21 13.82
N PRO A 68 -25.95 3.71 15.07
CA PRO A 68 -26.18 4.53 16.24
C PRO A 68 -25.09 5.60 16.31
N SER A 69 -25.47 6.86 16.20
CA SER A 69 -24.56 7.98 16.34
C SER A 69 -24.43 8.38 17.81
N ASP A 70 -23.32 9.03 18.17
CA ASP A 70 -22.94 9.36 19.56
C ASP A 70 -23.94 10.33 20.25
N ASN A 71 -24.75 10.99 19.42
CA ASN A 71 -25.84 11.89 19.79
C ASN A 71 -27.20 11.17 19.95
N GLY A 72 -27.24 9.83 19.84
CA GLY A 72 -28.42 9.01 20.07
C GLY A 72 -29.44 8.97 18.92
N PHE A 73 -29.08 9.53 17.76
CA PHE A 73 -29.88 9.45 16.55
C PHE A 73 -29.27 8.43 15.58
N ASP A 74 -30.13 7.67 14.92
CA ASP A 74 -29.71 6.74 13.87
C ASP A 74 -29.35 7.52 12.60
N GLU A 75 -28.09 7.43 12.17
CA GLU A 75 -27.64 8.04 10.92
C GLU A 75 -27.66 6.99 9.78
N PRO A 76 -28.16 7.36 8.58
CA PRO A 76 -28.16 6.45 7.44
C PRO A 76 -26.74 6.24 6.93
N ALA A 77 -26.26 5.01 6.98
CA ALA A 77 -24.99 4.59 6.43
C ALA A 77 -25.19 3.62 5.25
N MET A 78 -24.33 3.72 4.25
CA MET A 78 -24.32 2.80 3.11
C MET A 78 -23.35 1.66 3.42
N ALA A 79 -23.88 0.43 3.49
CA ALA A 79 -23.06 -0.78 3.57
C ALA A 79 -22.86 -1.35 2.15
N TYR A 80 -21.66 -1.85 1.89
CA TYR A 80 -21.28 -2.48 0.62
C TYR A 80 -20.89 -3.93 0.87
N GLU A 81 -21.48 -4.84 0.10
CA GLU A 81 -21.23 -6.28 0.20
C GLU A 81 -20.95 -6.87 -1.18
N LEU A 82 -20.06 -7.87 -1.21
CA LEU A 82 -19.75 -8.62 -2.40
C LEU A 82 -20.64 -9.87 -2.44
N HIS A 83 -21.51 -9.95 -3.45
CA HIS A 83 -22.44 -11.08 -3.65
C HIS A 83 -21.96 -11.90 -4.86
N CYS A 84 -21.67 -13.17 -4.63
CA CYS A 84 -21.39 -14.14 -5.70
C CYS A 84 -22.70 -14.81 -6.11
N VAL A 85 -23.18 -14.47 -7.30
CA VAL A 85 -24.50 -14.90 -7.81
C VAL A 85 -24.31 -16.03 -8.81
N ASN A 86 -25.01 -17.13 -8.59
CA ASN A 86 -25.06 -18.27 -9.50
C ASN A 86 -25.79 -17.90 -10.82
N PRO A 87 -25.66 -18.70 -11.90
CA PRO A 87 -26.34 -18.43 -13.17
C PRO A 87 -27.87 -18.44 -13.10
N ASP A 88 -28.42 -19.07 -12.05
CA ASP A 88 -29.85 -19.13 -11.73
C ASP A 88 -30.35 -17.92 -10.92
N GLY A 89 -29.47 -16.96 -10.62
CA GLY A 89 -29.77 -15.78 -9.82
C GLY A 89 -29.77 -16.00 -8.32
N THR A 90 -29.39 -17.19 -7.84
CA THR A 90 -29.30 -17.48 -6.40
C THR A 90 -27.99 -16.97 -5.80
N LEU A 91 -28.07 -16.49 -4.55
CA LEU A 91 -26.89 -16.06 -3.80
C LEU A 91 -26.10 -17.31 -3.38
N SER A 92 -24.91 -17.47 -3.94
CA SER A 92 -24.01 -18.58 -3.62
C SER A 92 -23.18 -18.26 -2.38
N LYS A 93 -22.66 -17.03 -2.31
CA LYS A 93 -21.81 -16.56 -1.22
C LYS A 93 -21.89 -15.05 -1.07
N ASN A 94 -21.74 -14.56 0.16
CA ASN A 94 -21.64 -13.14 0.48
C ASN A 94 -20.38 -12.89 1.31
N ASP A 95 -19.59 -11.89 0.92
CA ASP A 95 -18.39 -11.45 1.62
C ASP A 95 -18.44 -9.92 1.87
N PRO A 96 -18.79 -9.48 3.09
CA PRO A 96 -19.00 -8.06 3.38
C PRO A 96 -17.71 -7.27 3.58
N ILE A 97 -16.61 -7.94 3.98
CA ILE A 97 -15.41 -7.27 4.51
C ILE A 97 -14.12 -7.74 3.84
N MET A 98 -14.03 -9.03 3.53
CA MET A 98 -12.79 -9.66 3.08
C MET A 98 -12.29 -9.10 1.74
N TYR A 99 -13.20 -8.72 0.84
CA TYR A 99 -12.85 -8.14 -0.46
C TYR A 99 -12.09 -6.81 -0.31
N SER A 100 -12.52 -5.96 0.62
CA SER A 100 -11.91 -4.64 0.87
C SER A 100 -10.48 -4.79 1.40
N PHE A 101 -10.25 -5.74 2.31
CA PHE A 101 -8.90 -6.00 2.82
C PHE A 101 -7.96 -6.53 1.74
N ILE A 102 -8.44 -7.42 0.87
CA ILE A 102 -7.64 -7.95 -0.24
C ILE A 102 -7.29 -6.82 -1.23
N TRP A 103 -8.26 -5.95 -1.54
CA TRP A 103 -8.02 -4.80 -2.42
C TRP A 103 -7.00 -3.82 -1.85
N VAL A 104 -7.19 -3.40 -0.60
CA VAL A 104 -6.25 -2.49 0.09
C VAL A 104 -4.87 -3.11 0.19
N GLY A 105 -4.79 -4.42 0.47
CA GLY A 105 -3.54 -5.18 0.46
C GLY A 105 -2.85 -5.15 -0.91
N LEU A 106 -3.60 -5.30 -2.00
CA LEU A 106 -3.07 -5.23 -3.37
C LEU A 106 -2.54 -3.83 -3.70
N CYS A 107 -3.28 -2.78 -3.32
CA CYS A 107 -2.82 -1.39 -3.46
C CYS A 107 -1.54 -1.11 -2.67
N LEU A 108 -1.44 -1.60 -1.43
CA LEU A 108 -0.24 -1.47 -0.61
C LEU A 108 0.96 -2.23 -1.19
N LEU A 109 0.73 -3.42 -1.74
CA LEU A 109 1.78 -4.20 -2.40
C LEU A 109 2.33 -3.47 -3.64
N LEU A 110 1.45 -2.88 -4.44
CA LEU A 110 1.86 -2.01 -5.56
C LEU A 110 2.64 -0.78 -5.08
N GLY A 111 2.19 -0.13 -4.01
CA GLY A 111 2.90 0.98 -3.37
C GLY A 111 4.30 0.59 -2.88
N ALA A 112 4.46 -0.62 -2.34
CA ALA A 112 5.75 -1.15 -1.91
C ALA A 112 6.72 -1.35 -3.09
N ILE A 113 6.23 -1.94 -4.19
CA ILE A 113 7.02 -2.15 -5.41
C ILE A 113 7.50 -0.81 -5.98
N ILE A 114 6.58 0.16 -6.09
CA ILE A 114 6.90 1.50 -6.61
C ILE A 114 7.90 2.22 -5.70
N SER A 115 7.74 2.11 -4.39
CA SER A 115 8.70 2.66 -3.42
C SER A 115 10.10 2.05 -3.57
N GLY A 116 10.18 0.73 -3.80
CA GLY A 116 11.44 0.04 -4.07
C GLY A 116 12.12 0.56 -5.35
N LEU A 117 11.35 0.70 -6.44
CA LEU A 117 11.85 1.22 -7.72
C LEU A 117 12.33 2.67 -7.62
N LEU A 118 11.55 3.53 -6.97
CA LEU A 118 11.91 4.93 -6.71
C LEU A 118 13.19 5.02 -5.88
N THR A 119 13.34 4.17 -4.88
CA THR A 119 14.54 4.15 -4.04
C THR A 119 15.77 3.72 -4.83
N PHE A 120 15.64 2.76 -5.76
CA PHE A 120 16.72 2.41 -6.69
C PHE A 120 17.13 3.61 -7.55
N ALA A 121 16.17 4.34 -8.12
CA ALA A 121 16.44 5.52 -8.94
C ALA A 121 17.11 6.66 -8.14
N ILE A 122 16.69 6.87 -6.89
CA ILE A 122 17.17 7.96 -6.03
C ILE A 122 18.47 7.59 -5.31
N SER A 123 18.83 6.31 -5.23
CA SER A 123 20.04 5.84 -4.51
C SER A 123 21.34 6.49 -5.02
N VAL A 124 21.45 6.71 -6.34
CA VAL A 124 22.63 7.31 -6.98
C VAL A 124 22.79 8.80 -6.58
N PRO A 125 21.79 9.69 -6.82
CA PRO A 125 21.90 11.08 -6.37
C PRO A 125 21.90 11.22 -4.83
N GLY A 126 21.18 10.35 -4.12
CA GLY A 126 21.13 10.31 -2.66
C GLY A 126 22.50 10.04 -2.03
N GLY A 127 23.25 9.09 -2.58
CA GLY A 127 24.62 8.79 -2.13
C GLY A 127 25.58 9.98 -2.27
N MET A 128 25.44 10.76 -3.34
CA MET A 128 26.26 11.97 -3.55
C MET A 128 25.93 13.07 -2.54
N LEU A 129 24.65 13.27 -2.21
CA LEU A 129 24.20 14.25 -1.22
C LEU A 129 24.66 13.87 0.20
N VAL A 130 24.52 12.61 0.59
CA VAL A 130 25.00 12.11 1.90
C VAL A 130 26.51 12.30 2.02
N THR A 131 27.27 11.97 0.97
CA THR A 131 28.72 12.16 0.96
C THR A 131 29.10 13.63 1.10
N LYS A 132 28.39 14.54 0.41
CA LYS A 132 28.58 16.00 0.58
C LYS A 132 28.30 16.46 2.00
N VAL A 133 27.19 16.02 2.60
CA VAL A 133 26.80 16.43 3.96
C VAL A 133 27.77 15.88 5.01
N VAL A 134 28.19 14.62 4.89
CA VAL A 134 29.20 14.03 5.77
C VAL A 134 30.54 14.77 5.66
N ASN A 135 30.95 15.13 4.44
CA ASN A 135 32.18 15.88 4.24
C ASN A 135 32.07 17.33 4.75
N LEU A 136 30.87 17.93 4.75
CA LEU A 136 30.63 19.24 5.37
C LEU A 136 30.61 19.18 6.90
N LEU A 137 30.07 18.12 7.49
CA LEU A 137 29.93 18.00 8.96
C LEU A 137 31.18 17.45 9.64
N PHE A 138 31.90 16.53 8.98
CA PHE A 138 33.05 15.82 9.55
C PHE A 138 34.35 16.00 8.77
N GLY A 139 34.33 16.71 7.63
CA GLY A 139 35.52 17.06 6.88
C GLY A 139 36.41 18.01 7.67
N LYS A 140 37.36 17.45 8.42
CA LYS A 140 38.51 18.19 8.91
C LYS A 140 39.19 18.83 7.70
N LYS A 141 39.34 20.17 7.72
CA LYS A 141 40.28 20.86 6.83
C LYS A 141 41.64 20.13 6.94
N PRO A 142 42.27 19.69 5.85
CA PRO A 142 43.66 19.29 5.94
C PRO A 142 44.45 20.52 6.40
N VAL A 143 45.06 20.42 7.58
CA VAL A 143 46.11 21.34 8.02
C VAL A 143 47.24 21.17 7.01
N GLN A 144 47.37 22.12 6.10
CA GLN A 144 48.59 22.29 5.33
C GLN A 144 49.67 22.77 6.30
N ASN A 145 50.61 21.88 6.63
CA ASN A 145 51.97 22.24 7.03
C ASN A 145 52.89 21.88 5.88
#